data_AF-A0A2T3M9D4-F1
#
_entry.id   AF-A0A2T3M9D4-F1
#
_cell.length_a   1.000
_cell.length_b   1.000
_cell.length_c   1.000
_cell.angle_alpha   90.00
_cell.angle_beta   90.00
_cell.angle_gamma   90.00
#
_symmetry.space_group_name_H-M   'P 1'
#
loop_
_entity.id
_entity.type
_entity.pdbx_description
1 polymer ?
#
loop_
_entity_poly.entity_id
_entity_poly.type
_entity_poly.pdbx_seq_one_letter_code
_entity_poly.pdbx_strand_id
1 'polypeptide(L)'
;MDSNKLSNKGAKSSLSSRADRQNKTTITTVRKKPLTTYKVPPLTLRLSLTDKQKVQDWVEDLQENTNRKVSAAKLFRALTSMKDDIDNNKLLELMNDM
;
A
#
# COMPACT_ATOMS: atom_id res chain seq x y z
N MET A 1 69.13 -6.86 -37.24
CA MET A 1 69.17 -5.44 -37.60
C MET A 1 67.77 -5.03 -38.03
N ASP A 2 66.99 -4.19 -37.37
CA ASP A 2 67.10 -3.55 -36.07
C ASP A 2 65.69 -3.16 -35.62
N SER A 3 65.47 -3.31 -34.32
CA SER A 3 64.23 -3.06 -33.60
C SER A 3 64.05 -1.59 -33.26
N ASN A 4 62.85 -1.06 -33.47
CA ASN A 4 62.36 0.15 -32.78
C ASN A 4 60.84 -0.06 -32.57
N LYS A 5 60.33 -0.59 -31.45
CA LYS A 5 60.49 -0.30 -30.01
C LYS A 5 59.85 1.00 -29.53
N LEU A 6 58.52 1.12 -29.66
CA LEU A 6 57.70 1.86 -28.68
C LEU A 6 56.33 1.15 -28.50
N SER A 7 56.33 0.10 -27.67
CA SER A 7 55.10 -0.42 -27.06
C SER A 7 54.59 0.64 -26.08
N ASN A 8 53.39 1.16 -26.32
CA ASN A 8 52.67 2.07 -25.42
C ASN A 8 52.42 1.38 -24.07
N LYS A 9 53.41 1.42 -23.19
CA LYS A 9 53.26 1.24 -21.75
C LYS A 9 52.59 2.50 -21.18
N GLY A 10 51.27 2.55 -21.28
CA GLY A 10 50.44 3.47 -20.52
C GLY A 10 49.86 2.77 -19.28
N ALA A 11 50.24 3.26 -18.11
CA ALA A 11 49.67 3.03 -16.77
C ALA A 11 48.96 1.67 -16.52
N LYS A 12 49.74 0.66 -16.10
CA LYS A 12 49.19 -0.43 -15.27
C LYS A 12 48.85 0.17 -13.90
N SER A 13 47.65 0.72 -13.76
CA SER A 13 47.12 1.17 -12.48
C SER A 13 46.97 -0.03 -11.54
N SER A 14 47.98 -0.24 -10.69
CA SER A 14 48.01 -0.80 -9.31
C SER A 14 47.03 -1.90 -8.85
N LEU A 15 46.25 -2.53 -9.72
CA LEU A 15 45.20 -3.50 -9.37
C LEU A 15 45.60 -4.95 -9.66
N SER A 16 46.77 -5.17 -10.27
CA SER A 16 47.26 -6.51 -10.57
C SER A 16 48.50 -6.83 -9.75
N SER A 17 48.28 -7.25 -8.51
CA SER A 17 49.01 -8.32 -7.79
C SER A 17 49.16 -7.99 -6.31
N ARG A 18 48.32 -8.60 -5.48
CA ARG A 18 48.77 -9.41 -4.33
C ARG A 18 47.55 -10.10 -3.73
N ALA A 19 47.61 -11.42 -3.79
CA ALA A 19 46.80 -12.26 -2.92
C ALA A 19 47.16 -11.92 -1.48
N ASP A 20 46.25 -11.22 -0.80
CA ASP A 20 46.31 -11.08 0.65
C ASP A 20 44.98 -11.54 1.22
N ARG A 21 44.99 -12.79 1.69
CA ARG A 21 43.92 -13.43 2.45
C ARG A 21 43.92 -12.80 3.84
N GLN A 22 43.30 -11.64 4.00
CA GLN A 22 42.94 -11.13 5.32
C GLN A 22 41.53 -10.55 5.31
N ASN A 23 40.60 -11.35 5.86
CA ASN A 23 39.35 -10.98 6.51
C ASN A 23 38.84 -9.55 6.28
N LYS A 24 38.23 -9.29 5.11
CA LYS A 24 37.34 -8.12 4.96
C LYS A 24 35.99 -8.48 5.57
N THR A 25 35.77 -8.09 6.81
CA THR A 25 34.43 -7.94 7.37
C THR A 25 33.71 -6.86 6.55
N THR A 26 32.99 -7.30 5.53
CA THR A 26 32.16 -6.44 4.70
C THR A 26 31.08 -5.86 5.60
N ILE A 27 31.15 -4.56 5.91
CA ILE A 27 30.08 -3.86 6.63
C ILE A 27 28.88 -3.82 5.69
N THR A 28 27.96 -4.77 5.83
CA THR A 28 26.68 -4.76 5.14
C THR A 28 25.74 -3.84 5.91
N THR A 29 25.62 -2.58 5.48
CA THR A 29 24.58 -1.71 6.03
C THR A 29 23.22 -2.20 5.53
N VAL A 30 22.53 -2.99 6.35
CA VAL A 30 21.13 -3.32 6.10
C VAL A 30 20.34 -2.01 6.16
N ARG A 31 19.75 -1.61 5.02
CA ARG A 31 18.87 -0.44 4.92
C ARG A 31 17.68 -0.68 5.87
N LYS A 32 17.69 -0.09 7.06
CA LYS A 32 16.56 -0.17 8.00
C LYS A 32 15.37 0.54 7.34
N LYS A 33 14.34 -0.22 6.95
CA LYS A 33 13.07 0.35 6.52
C LYS A 33 12.50 1.13 7.72
N PRO A 34 12.26 2.45 7.61
CA PRO A 34 11.62 3.18 8.70
C PRO A 34 10.23 2.57 8.91
N LEU A 35 9.95 2.09 10.12
CA LEU A 35 8.62 1.65 10.54
C LEU A 35 7.71 2.88 10.62
N THR A 36 7.16 3.31 9.49
CA THR A 36 6.13 4.37 9.45
C THR A 36 4.72 3.80 9.60
N THR A 37 4.58 2.58 10.12
CA THR A 37 3.28 2.09 10.57
C THR A 37 2.98 2.78 11.88
N TYR A 38 2.33 3.95 11.82
CA TYR A 38 1.52 4.40 12.93
C TYR A 38 0.66 3.20 13.34
N LYS A 39 0.90 2.65 14.54
CA LYS A 39 0.19 1.49 15.12
C LYS A 39 -1.25 1.88 15.48
N VAL A 40 -1.94 2.57 14.58
CA VAL A 40 -3.36 2.86 14.70
C VAL A 40 -4.04 1.76 13.91
N PRO A 41 -4.71 0.79 14.57
CA PRO A 41 -5.52 -0.17 13.84
C PRO A 41 -6.51 0.61 12.96
N PRO A 42 -6.77 0.16 11.72
CA PRO A 42 -7.72 0.85 10.86
C PRO A 42 -9.03 1.03 11.62
N LEU A 43 -9.58 2.24 11.61
CA LEU A 43 -10.90 2.53 12.17
C LEU A 43 -11.92 1.73 11.36
N THR A 44 -12.32 0.58 11.89
CA THR A 44 -13.33 -0.27 11.27
C THR A 44 -14.70 0.14 11.80
N LEU A 45 -15.66 0.32 10.87
CA LEU A 45 -17.07 0.47 11.25
C LEU A 45 -17.52 -0.82 11.94
N ARG A 46 -17.87 -0.71 13.23
CA ARG A 46 -18.39 -1.82 14.01
C ARG A 46 -19.88 -1.95 13.73
N LEU A 47 -20.24 -2.95 12.94
CA LEU A 47 -21.62 -3.34 12.67
C LEU A 47 -21.90 -4.71 13.30
N SER A 48 -23.12 -4.92 13.78
CA SER A 48 -23.60 -6.24 14.20
C SER A 48 -23.58 -7.21 13.01
N LEU A 49 -23.64 -8.52 13.27
CA LEU A 49 -23.69 -9.49 12.17
C LEU A 49 -24.95 -9.30 11.31
N THR A 50 -26.07 -8.99 11.96
CA THR A 50 -27.36 -8.73 11.29
C THR A 50 -27.28 -7.49 10.41
N ASP A 51 -26.68 -6.41 10.88
CA ASP A 51 -26.56 -5.18 10.08
C ASP A 51 -25.59 -5.34 8.92
N LYS A 52 -24.53 -6.15 9.10
CA LYS A 52 -23.66 -6.53 7.98
C LYS A 52 -24.42 -7.27 6.89
N GLN A 53 -25.31 -8.19 7.27
CA GLN A 53 -26.12 -8.93 6.30
C GLN A 53 -27.04 -7.99 5.53
N LYS A 54 -27.79 -7.12 6.22
CA LYS A 54 -28.66 -6.12 5.57
C LYS A 54 -27.93 -5.25 4.56
N VAL A 55 -26.70 -4.83 4.89
CA VAL A 55 -25.87 -4.03 3.97
C VAL A 55 -25.42 -4.86 2.77
N GLN A 56 -25.11 -6.15 2.93
CA GLN A 56 -24.76 -7.03 1.81
C GLN A 56 -25.96 -7.30 0.91
N ASP A 57 -27.12 -7.62 1.49
CA ASP A 57 -28.36 -7.87 0.74
C ASP A 57 -28.68 -6.65 -0.15
N TRP A 58 -28.58 -5.44 0.42
CA TRP A 58 -28.79 -4.21 -0.36
C TRP A 58 -27.73 -4.00 -1.46
N VAL A 59 -26.48 -4.38 -1.21
CA VAL A 59 -25.44 -4.33 -2.24
C VAL A 59 -25.74 -5.30 -3.38
N GLU A 60 -26.20 -6.51 -3.08
CA GLU A 60 -26.60 -7.52 -4.05
C GLU A 60 -27.76 -7.00 -4.91
N ASP A 61 -28.82 -6.48 -4.29
CA ASP A 61 -29.97 -5.87 -4.98
C ASP A 61 -29.52 -4.76 -5.95
N LEU A 62 -28.60 -3.89 -5.51
CA LEU A 62 -28.09 -2.81 -6.35
C LEU A 62 -27.23 -3.34 -7.51
N GLN A 63 -26.49 -4.43 -7.31
CA GLN A 63 -25.70 -5.05 -8.38
C GLN A 63 -26.61 -5.67 -9.44
N GLU A 64 -27.65 -6.40 -9.02
CA GLU A 64 -28.63 -7.01 -9.92
C GLU A 64 -29.33 -5.95 -10.79
N ASN A 65 -29.73 -4.84 -10.17
CA ASN A 65 -30.45 -3.77 -10.87
C ASN A 65 -29.57 -2.94 -11.82
N THR A 66 -28.28 -2.74 -11.49
CA THR A 66 -27.40 -1.84 -12.25
C THR A 66 -26.42 -2.56 -13.17
N ASN A 67 -26.34 -3.88 -13.08
CA ASN A 67 -25.36 -4.72 -13.79
C ASN A 67 -23.90 -4.24 -13.59
N ARG A 68 -23.65 -3.52 -12.50
CA ARG A 68 -22.36 -2.90 -12.15
C ARG A 68 -21.89 -3.47 -10.83
N LYS A 69 -20.57 -3.58 -10.69
CA LYS A 69 -19.95 -3.96 -9.42
C LYS A 69 -20.14 -2.83 -8.40
N VAL A 70 -20.99 -3.06 -7.42
CA VAL A 70 -21.23 -2.17 -6.26
C VAL A 70 -20.58 -2.83 -5.05
N SER A 71 -19.75 -2.11 -4.31
CA SER A 71 -19.25 -2.56 -3.01
C SER A 71 -19.95 -1.79 -1.90
N ALA A 72 -19.97 -2.34 -0.68
CA ALA A 72 -20.47 -1.62 0.50
C ALA A 72 -19.80 -0.25 0.67
N ALA A 73 -18.50 -0.14 0.37
CA ALA A 73 -17.80 1.15 0.40
C ALA A 73 -18.34 2.15 -0.64
N LYS A 74 -18.74 1.69 -1.82
CA LYS A 74 -19.34 2.53 -2.88
C LYS A 74 -20.73 2.99 -2.48
N LEU A 75 -21.50 2.11 -1.84
CA LEU A 75 -22.81 2.41 -1.24
C LEU A 75 -22.69 3.51 -0.17
N PHE A 76 -21.80 3.33 0.81
CA PHE A 76 -21.59 4.35 1.86
C PHE A 76 -21.11 5.68 1.27
N ARG A 77 -20.24 5.66 0.25
CA ARG A 77 -19.81 6.88 -0.43
C ARG A 77 -20.98 7.59 -1.15
N ALA A 78 -21.88 6.84 -1.76
CA ALA A 78 -23.08 7.41 -2.38
C ALA A 78 -23.98 8.06 -1.32
N LEU A 79 -24.23 7.37 -0.21
CA LEU A 79 -24.99 7.92 0.92
C LEU A 79 -24.39 9.22 1.47
N THR A 80 -23.08 9.27 1.64
CA THR A 80 -22.43 10.52 2.08
C THR A 80 -22.55 11.66 1.08
N SER A 81 -22.68 11.35 -0.21
CA SER A 81 -22.88 12.36 -1.26
C SER A 81 -24.32 12.88 -1.29
N MET A 82 -25.28 12.08 -0.81
CA MET A 82 -26.70 12.42 -0.70
C MET A 82 -27.07 12.97 0.69
N LYS A 83 -26.08 13.27 1.55
CA LYS A 83 -26.30 13.68 2.94
C LYS A 83 -27.30 14.83 3.06
N ASP A 84 -27.26 15.79 2.15
CA ASP A 84 -28.09 16.99 2.21
C ASP A 84 -29.54 16.74 1.73
N ASP A 85 -29.77 15.62 1.03
CA ASP A 85 -31.10 15.18 0.59
C ASP A 85 -31.79 14.26 1.63
N ILE A 86 -31.07 13.84 2.66
CA ILE A 86 -31.58 12.98 3.73
C ILE A 86 -32.26 13.85 4.80
N ASP A 87 -33.49 13.50 5.16
CA ASP A 87 -34.20 14.15 6.27
C ASP A 87 -33.55 13.79 7.61
N ASN A 88 -32.83 14.75 8.18
CA ASN A 88 -32.12 14.59 9.45
C ASN A 88 -33.07 14.32 10.63
N ASN A 89 -34.30 14.84 10.61
CA ASN A 89 -35.25 14.61 11.71
C ASN A 89 -35.67 13.15 11.74
N LYS A 90 -35.99 12.60 10.57
CA LYS A 90 -36.34 11.18 10.41
C LYS A 90 -35.17 10.26 10.73
N LEU A 91 -33.94 10.67 10.37
CA LEU A 91 -32.74 9.93 10.72
C LEU A 91 -32.55 9.85 12.24
N LEU A 92 -32.74 10.97 12.95
CA LEU A 92 -32.62 11.04 14.41
C LEU A 92 -33.69 10.20 15.11
N GLU A 93 -34.93 10.21 14.61
CA GLU A 93 -36.01 9.36 15.12
C GLU A 93 -35.63 7.87 15.01
N LEU A 94 -35.18 7.43 13.83
CA LEU A 94 -34.71 6.06 13.62
C LEU A 94 -33.53 5.68 14.53
N MET A 95 -32.63 6.62 14.83
CA MET A 95 -31.50 6.37 15.73
C MET A 95 -31.92 6.25 17.19
N ASN A 96 -33.01 6.89 17.61
CA ASN A 96 -33.53 6.83 18.97
C ASN A 96 -34.38 5.57 19.22
N ASP A 97 -35.01 5.05 18.16
CA ASP A 97 -35.84 3.83 18.21
C ASP A 97 -35.01 2.53 18.20
N MET A 98 -33.72 2.60 17.88
CA MET A 98 -32.76 1.48 17.88
C MET A 98 -32.06 1.29 19.22
#